data_AF-T0KJI5-F1
#
_entry.id   AF-T0KJI5-F1
#
_cell.length_a   1.000
_cell.length_b   1.000
_cell.length_c   1.000
_cell.angle_alpha   90.00
_cell.angle_beta   90.00
_cell.angle_gamma   90.00
#
_symmetry.space_group_name_H-M   'P 1'
#
loop_
_entity.id
_entity.type
_entity.pdbx_description
1 polymer ?
#
loop_
_entity_poly.entity_id
_entity_poly.type
_entity_poly.pdbx_seq_one_letter_code
_entity_poly.pdbx_strand_id
1 'polypeptide(L)'
;MGCRFFIAWLLAIASTGSALQAADKLNSNERRALSPRAADRLAREELLSILRPSGRFPKGMMRQVRSMWFTTKSVGTSIPGLCARDTLILDYAPIIAPVNTEYYDYEGEPVAPSGVETSRQYRFVKAPTSSLLNMSASLPSTSVWRGECRSLKDDEDDRGWFSAPDPETAVRGWLAFRVATAAVQAKPALVQPCETYRRAGQKLDCQATLAMLDDLGKLNGVALCPASAGKSCYKIDADNFWITVTSRESADGPTALDVESVKVEEYIVVT
;
A
#
# COMPACT_ATOMS: atom_id res chain seq x y z
N MET A 1 -8.04 -45.90 73.41
CA MET A 1 -9.18 -46.45 72.64
C MET A 1 -9.86 -45.26 71.98
N GLY A 2 -10.02 -45.10 70.67
CA GLY A 2 -9.73 -45.97 69.53
C GLY A 2 -9.03 -45.20 68.41
N CYS A 3 -8.34 -45.99 67.61
CA CYS A 3 -7.59 -45.65 66.42
C CYS A 3 -8.57 -45.72 65.23
N ARG A 4 -8.42 -44.88 64.19
CA ARG A 4 -8.00 -45.31 62.83
C ARG A 4 -8.42 -44.37 61.67
N PHE A 5 -7.40 -43.97 60.89
CA PHE A 5 -7.28 -43.96 59.40
C PHE A 5 -8.22 -43.04 58.57
N PHE A 6 -7.85 -42.38 57.46
CA PHE A 6 -6.62 -42.17 56.66
C PHE A 6 -6.98 -41.17 55.52
N ILE A 7 -5.98 -40.43 54.98
CA ILE A 7 -5.78 -40.00 53.56
C ILE A 7 -6.90 -39.12 52.92
N ALA A 8 -6.69 -37.82 52.72
CA ALA A 8 -5.95 -37.14 51.62
C ALA A 8 -6.62 -37.23 50.22
N TRP A 9 -6.32 -36.24 49.37
CA TRP A 9 -6.75 -35.98 47.96
C TRP A 9 -7.89 -34.95 47.83
N LEU A 10 -7.83 -33.82 47.10
CA LEU A 10 -6.78 -33.02 46.45
C LEU A 10 -7.41 -31.64 46.18
N LEU A 11 -6.66 -30.57 46.46
CA LEU A 11 -6.29 -29.54 45.48
C LEU A 11 -7.10 -29.56 44.17
N ALA A 12 -8.24 -28.87 44.14
CA ALA A 12 -8.76 -28.31 42.90
C ALA A 12 -7.92 -27.06 42.58
N ILE A 13 -6.69 -27.32 42.11
CA ILE A 13 -5.81 -26.33 41.51
C ILE A 13 -6.57 -25.69 40.35
N ALA A 14 -6.56 -24.37 40.35
CA ALA A 14 -6.85 -23.52 39.21
C ALA A 14 -6.37 -24.16 37.89
N SER A 15 -7.30 -24.66 37.08
CA SER A 15 -7.00 -25.16 35.75
C SER A 15 -8.15 -24.91 34.78
N THR A 16 -8.43 -23.63 34.53
CA THR A 16 -8.91 -23.16 33.22
C THR A 16 -8.16 -21.89 32.77
N GLY A 17 -6.90 -21.76 33.21
CA GLY A 17 -5.94 -20.81 32.65
C GLY A 17 -5.08 -21.46 31.57
N SER A 18 -5.68 -22.21 30.63
CA SER A 18 -4.93 -22.86 29.54
C SER A 18 -5.78 -22.94 28.26
N ALA A 19 -6.05 -21.79 27.66
CA ALA A 19 -6.46 -21.74 26.24
C ALA A 19 -6.04 -20.42 25.55
N LEU A 20 -5.06 -19.70 26.10
CA LEU A 20 -4.49 -18.49 25.49
C LEU A 20 -3.17 -18.76 24.75
N GLN A 21 -2.83 -20.04 24.53
CA GLN A 21 -1.58 -20.47 23.87
C GLN A 21 -1.81 -21.46 22.71
N ALA A 22 -2.99 -21.43 22.06
CA ALA A 22 -3.27 -22.24 20.87
C ALA A 22 -3.91 -21.45 19.72
N ALA A 23 -3.67 -20.14 19.65
CA ALA A 23 -3.91 -19.38 18.42
C ALA A 23 -2.87 -19.71 17.33
N ASP A 24 -1.88 -20.55 17.63
CA ASP A 24 -0.92 -21.03 16.65
C ASP A 24 -1.51 -22.15 15.80
N LYS A 25 -2.03 -21.71 14.64
CA LYS A 25 -2.21 -22.46 13.38
C LYS A 25 -3.43 -23.37 13.28
N LEU A 26 -4.62 -22.81 13.50
CA LEU A 26 -5.85 -23.44 13.01
C LEU A 26 -5.84 -23.55 11.47
N ASN A 27 -6.07 -24.75 10.96
CA ASN A 27 -6.27 -25.00 9.54
C ASN A 27 -7.68 -24.55 9.10
N SER A 28 -7.95 -24.57 7.79
CA SER A 28 -9.22 -24.08 7.23
C SER A 28 -10.46 -24.85 7.70
N ASN A 29 -10.34 -26.13 8.08
CA ASN A 29 -11.46 -26.91 8.60
C ASN A 29 -11.75 -26.52 10.06
N GLU A 30 -10.70 -26.37 10.86
CA GLU A 30 -10.81 -25.95 12.27
C GLU A 30 -11.38 -24.54 12.37
N ARG A 31 -10.94 -23.61 11.52
CA ARG A 31 -11.51 -22.25 11.44
C ARG A 31 -12.99 -22.25 11.11
N ARG A 32 -13.42 -23.11 10.18
CA ARG A 32 -14.83 -23.26 9.79
C ARG A 32 -15.70 -23.88 10.88
N ALA A 33 -15.10 -24.67 11.77
CA ALA A 33 -15.80 -25.32 12.88
C ALA A 33 -15.99 -24.40 14.10
N LEU A 34 -15.41 -23.19 14.10
CA LEU A 34 -15.55 -22.25 15.20
C LEU A 34 -17.01 -21.78 15.36
N SER A 35 -17.43 -21.58 16.60
CA SER A 35 -18.69 -20.88 16.87
C SER A 35 -18.60 -19.40 16.45
N PRO A 36 -19.72 -18.72 16.18
CA PRO A 36 -19.70 -17.31 15.74
C PRO A 36 -18.92 -16.38 16.70
N ARG A 37 -19.06 -16.58 18.02
CA ARG A 37 -18.33 -15.77 19.03
C ARG A 37 -16.83 -16.07 19.03
N ALA A 38 -16.43 -17.32 18.84
CA ALA A 38 -15.02 -17.69 18.78
C ALA A 38 -14.36 -17.18 17.49
N ALA A 39 -15.08 -17.23 16.38
CA ALA A 39 -14.64 -16.68 15.09
C ALA A 39 -14.47 -15.15 15.15
N ASP A 40 -15.43 -14.40 15.73
CA ASP A 40 -15.32 -12.95 15.91
C ASP A 40 -14.12 -12.57 16.78
N ARG A 41 -13.93 -13.24 17.92
CA ARG A 41 -12.76 -13.00 18.78
C ARG A 41 -11.45 -13.25 18.05
N LEU A 42 -11.32 -14.39 17.37
CA LEU A 42 -10.12 -14.73 16.61
C LEU A 42 -9.86 -13.70 15.49
N ALA A 43 -10.89 -13.32 14.73
CA ALA A 43 -10.74 -12.35 13.65
C ALA A 43 -10.28 -10.97 14.16
N ARG A 44 -10.78 -10.51 15.31
CA ARG A 44 -10.34 -9.26 15.95
C ARG A 44 -8.87 -9.34 16.39
N GLU A 45 -8.49 -10.44 17.03
CA GLU A 45 -7.09 -10.68 17.44
C GLU A 45 -6.16 -10.72 16.22
N GLU A 46 -6.54 -11.42 15.15
CA GLU A 46 -5.77 -11.50 13.90
C GLU A 46 -5.65 -10.14 13.21
N LEU A 47 -6.74 -9.37 13.13
CA LEU A 47 -6.74 -8.01 12.57
C LEU A 47 -5.79 -7.09 13.35
N LEU A 48 -5.91 -7.05 14.68
CA LEU A 48 -5.03 -6.24 15.52
C LEU A 48 -3.57 -6.70 15.45
N SER A 49 -3.32 -7.98 15.17
CA SER A 49 -1.96 -8.52 15.03
C SER A 49 -1.24 -8.05 13.76
N ILE A 50 -1.97 -7.64 12.72
CA ILE A 50 -1.39 -7.19 11.44
C ILE A 50 -1.33 -5.67 11.32
N LEU A 51 -2.16 -4.94 12.06
CA LEU A 51 -2.18 -3.48 12.06
C LEU A 51 -1.02 -2.92 12.88
N ARG A 52 -0.34 -1.91 12.32
CA ARG A 52 0.69 -1.11 12.95
C ARG A 52 0.24 0.34 12.90
N PRO A 53 0.13 1.06 14.02
CA PRO A 53 -0.15 2.50 13.97
C PRO A 53 1.03 3.20 13.27
N SER A 54 0.75 4.02 12.26
CA SER A 54 1.79 4.74 11.52
C SER A 54 2.19 6.06 12.19
N GLY A 55 1.64 6.35 13.37
CA GLY A 55 1.98 7.55 14.14
C GLY A 55 1.11 7.75 15.38
N ARG A 56 1.19 8.96 15.94
CA ARG A 56 0.29 9.44 17.00
C ARG A 56 -0.91 10.15 16.37
N PHE A 57 -1.97 10.38 17.15
CA PHE A 57 -3.00 11.32 16.73
C PHE A 57 -2.37 12.66 16.31
N PRO A 58 -2.63 13.14 15.09
CA PRO A 58 -2.00 14.34 14.58
C PRO A 58 -2.28 15.52 15.51
N LYS A 59 -1.22 16.23 15.90
CA LYS A 59 -1.29 17.49 16.63
C LYS A 59 -0.91 18.60 15.65
N GLY A 60 -1.81 19.54 15.38
CA GLY A 60 -1.57 20.56 14.36
C GLY A 60 -2.66 21.62 14.32
N MET A 61 -2.79 22.32 13.20
CA MET A 61 -3.77 23.41 13.01
C MET A 61 -5.24 22.97 13.11
N MET A 62 -5.50 21.67 13.03
CA MET A 62 -6.84 21.11 13.19
C MET A 62 -7.20 21.03 14.68
N ARG A 63 -8.32 21.65 15.05
CA ARG A 63 -8.86 21.66 16.43
C ARG A 63 -9.41 20.29 16.90
N GLN A 64 -9.45 19.28 16.04
CA GLN A 64 -9.99 17.96 16.38
C GLN A 64 -9.14 16.82 15.84
N VAL A 65 -9.11 15.74 16.62
CA VAL A 65 -8.69 14.44 16.12
C VAL A 65 -9.69 13.99 15.05
N ARG A 66 -9.24 13.96 13.80
CA ARG A 66 -10.06 13.55 12.65
C ARG A 66 -9.80 12.11 12.23
N SER A 67 -8.56 11.65 12.34
CA SER A 67 -8.23 10.31 11.90
C SER A 67 -7.01 9.74 12.62
N MET A 68 -6.92 8.41 12.61
CA MET A 68 -5.76 7.65 13.03
C MET A 68 -5.34 6.71 11.90
N TRP A 69 -4.05 6.72 11.59
CA TRP A 69 -3.52 6.00 10.46
C TRP A 69 -2.84 4.71 10.94
N PHE A 70 -3.05 3.66 10.18
CA PHE A 70 -2.47 2.33 10.40
C PHE A 70 -1.92 1.82 9.08
N THR A 71 -0.89 0.99 9.15
CA THR A 71 -0.43 0.18 8.04
C THR A 71 -0.52 -1.29 8.40
N THR A 72 -0.80 -2.15 7.41
CA THR A 72 -0.68 -3.59 7.60
C THR A 72 0.77 -4.03 7.47
N LYS A 73 1.13 -5.15 8.10
CA LYS A 73 2.40 -5.84 7.82
C LYS A 73 2.55 -6.06 6.31
N SER A 74 3.71 -5.69 5.77
CA SER A 74 4.06 -5.92 4.38
C SER A 74 4.10 -7.42 4.03
N VAL A 75 3.51 -7.75 2.88
CA VAL A 75 3.44 -9.12 2.34
C VAL A 75 3.82 -9.11 0.86
N GLY A 76 4.13 -10.28 0.30
CA GLY A 76 4.33 -10.45 -1.13
C GLY A 76 3.01 -10.41 -1.91
N THR A 77 3.06 -9.92 -3.14
CA THR A 77 1.99 -10.07 -4.15
C THR A 77 2.16 -11.36 -4.97
N SER A 78 1.32 -11.55 -5.99
CA SER A 78 1.50 -12.57 -7.03
C SER A 78 2.77 -12.37 -7.85
N ILE A 79 3.38 -11.17 -7.85
CA ILE A 79 4.54 -10.83 -8.66
C ILE A 79 5.82 -10.89 -7.80
N PRO A 80 6.84 -11.68 -8.21
CA PRO A 80 8.13 -11.72 -7.53
C PRO A 80 8.79 -10.34 -7.44
N GLY A 81 9.33 -10.01 -6.26
CA GLY A 81 9.97 -8.72 -6.01
C GLY A 81 9.01 -7.54 -5.76
N LEU A 82 7.69 -7.73 -5.87
CA LEU A 82 6.69 -6.72 -5.50
C LEU A 82 6.05 -7.08 -4.16
N CYS A 83 6.10 -6.14 -3.22
CA CYS A 83 5.44 -6.23 -1.92
C CYS A 83 4.22 -5.32 -1.89
N ALA A 84 3.25 -5.67 -1.06
CA ALA A 84 2.05 -4.88 -0.80
C ALA A 84 1.86 -4.67 0.71
N ARG A 85 1.23 -3.55 1.03
CA ARG A 85 0.63 -3.27 2.33
C ARG A 85 -0.64 -2.45 2.10
N ASP A 86 -1.45 -2.34 3.13
CA ASP A 86 -2.62 -1.48 3.14
C ASP A 86 -2.40 -0.38 4.15
N THR A 87 -2.74 0.85 3.76
CA THR A 87 -2.95 1.95 4.70
C THR A 87 -4.42 1.95 5.06
N LEU A 88 -4.71 2.04 6.35
CA LEU A 88 -6.04 2.13 6.90
C LEU A 88 -6.15 3.42 7.71
N ILE A 89 -7.16 4.22 7.39
CA ILE A 89 -7.46 5.48 8.07
C ILE A 89 -8.76 5.25 8.84
N LEU A 90 -8.67 5.30 10.16
CA LEU A 90 -9.84 5.27 11.05
C LEU A 90 -10.29 6.69 11.29
N ASP A 91 -11.45 7.06 10.77
CA ASP A 91 -12.00 8.41 10.91
C ASP A 91 -12.80 8.56 12.19
N TYR A 92 -12.72 9.75 12.75
CA TYR A 92 -13.42 10.16 13.96
C TYR A 92 -14.35 11.32 13.66
N ALA A 93 -15.57 11.25 14.21
CA ALA A 93 -16.54 12.33 14.17
C ALA A 93 -17.04 12.65 15.59
N PRO A 94 -17.50 13.89 15.84
CA PRO A 94 -18.06 14.23 17.14
C PRO A 94 -19.33 13.41 17.43
N ILE A 95 -19.46 12.97 18.68
CA ILE A 95 -20.66 12.23 19.14
C ILE A 95 -21.89 13.15 19.14
N ILE A 96 -21.68 14.41 19.50
CA ILE A 96 -22.70 15.46 19.50
C ILE A 96 -22.46 16.35 18.29
N ALA A 97 -23.37 16.33 17.32
CA ALA A 97 -23.24 17.17 16.13
C ALA A 97 -23.28 18.67 16.51
N PRO A 98 -22.43 19.51 15.92
CA PRO A 98 -22.41 20.93 16.21
C PRO A 98 -23.74 21.59 15.80
N VAL A 99 -24.46 22.15 16.78
CA VAL A 99 -25.67 22.96 16.51
C VAL A 99 -25.28 24.34 15.96
N ASN A 100 -24.13 24.87 16.39
CA ASN A 100 -23.53 26.10 15.88
C ASN A 100 -22.01 25.93 15.80
N THR A 101 -21.45 25.99 14.59
CA THR A 101 -20.02 25.77 14.34
C THR A 101 -19.12 26.90 14.86
N GLU A 102 -19.66 28.09 15.15
CA GLU A 102 -18.88 29.24 15.64
C GLU A 102 -18.52 29.11 17.13
N TYR A 103 -19.40 28.50 17.94
CA TYR A 103 -19.23 28.36 19.39
C TYR A 103 -18.97 26.91 19.84
N TYR A 104 -18.82 26.00 18.88
CA TYR A 104 -18.60 24.60 19.18
C TYR A 104 -17.18 24.37 19.69
N ASP A 105 -17.06 23.75 20.86
CA ASP A 105 -15.76 23.37 21.44
C ASP A 105 -15.23 22.11 20.76
N TYR A 106 -14.64 22.30 19.59
CA TYR A 106 -14.06 21.20 18.82
C TYR A 106 -13.03 20.39 19.66
N GLU A 107 -12.25 21.02 20.55
CA GLU A 107 -11.19 20.32 21.30
C GLU A 107 -11.73 19.55 22.51
N GLY A 108 -12.75 20.07 23.19
CA GLY A 108 -13.34 19.45 24.39
C GLY A 108 -14.41 18.39 24.11
N GLU A 109 -15.01 18.41 22.92
CA GLU A 109 -16.11 17.50 22.57
C GLU A 109 -15.61 16.08 22.25
N PRO A 110 -16.24 15.03 22.82
CA PRO A 110 -15.82 13.66 22.58
C PRO A 110 -16.10 13.24 21.13
N VAL A 111 -15.13 12.56 20.55
CA VAL A 111 -15.23 11.97 19.21
C VAL A 111 -15.34 10.44 19.29
N ALA A 112 -16.00 9.84 18.30
CA ALA A 112 -16.09 8.39 18.14
C ALA A 112 -15.71 7.98 16.72
N PRO A 113 -15.23 6.74 16.51
CA PRO A 113 -14.99 6.22 15.17
C PRO A 113 -16.26 6.28 14.31
N SER A 114 -16.15 6.86 13.13
CA SER A 114 -17.27 7.07 12.20
C SER A 114 -17.11 6.36 10.88
N GLY A 115 -15.87 6.06 10.48
CA GLY A 115 -15.56 5.53 9.16
C GLY A 115 -14.21 4.86 9.11
N VAL A 116 -14.00 4.10 8.04
CA VAL A 116 -12.71 3.50 7.70
C VAL A 116 -12.47 3.70 6.22
N GLU A 117 -11.36 4.35 5.89
CA GLU A 117 -10.84 4.39 4.53
C GLU A 117 -9.64 3.44 4.42
N THR A 118 -9.46 2.85 3.25
CA THR A 118 -8.32 1.98 2.98
C THR A 118 -7.73 2.26 1.62
N SER A 119 -6.40 2.18 1.52
CA SER A 119 -5.69 2.25 0.25
C SER A 119 -4.59 1.21 0.22
N ARG A 120 -4.49 0.49 -0.90
CA ARG A 120 -3.42 -0.47 -1.12
C ARG A 120 -2.21 0.24 -1.71
N GLN A 121 -1.05 -0.04 -1.12
CA GLN A 121 0.24 0.45 -1.56
C GLN A 121 1.15 -0.73 -1.92
N TYR A 122 2.08 -0.46 -2.82
CA TYR A 122 3.06 -1.41 -3.32
C TYR A 122 4.47 -0.85 -3.18
N ARG A 123 5.44 -1.76 -3.09
CA ARG A 123 6.86 -1.41 -3.11
C ARG A 123 7.65 -2.46 -3.84
N PHE A 124 8.49 -2.02 -4.76
CA PHE A 124 9.47 -2.88 -5.41
C PHE A 124 10.66 -3.11 -4.46
N VAL A 125 10.97 -4.37 -4.17
CA VAL A 125 12.23 -4.75 -3.49
C VAL A 125 13.41 -4.57 -4.45
N LYS A 126 13.15 -4.76 -5.75
CA LYS A 126 14.09 -4.58 -6.85
C LYS A 126 13.34 -4.12 -8.09
N ALA A 127 14.02 -3.40 -8.99
CA ALA A 127 13.42 -2.96 -10.24
C ALA A 127 12.90 -4.17 -11.04
N PRO A 128 11.64 -4.15 -11.51
CA PRO A 128 11.10 -5.22 -12.31
C PRO A 128 11.73 -5.22 -13.71
N THR A 129 11.85 -6.40 -14.31
CA THR A 129 12.28 -6.60 -15.69
C THR A 129 11.09 -7.08 -16.53
N SER A 130 11.13 -6.86 -17.85
CA SER A 130 10.05 -7.29 -18.78
C SER A 130 9.76 -8.79 -18.72
N SER A 131 10.75 -9.61 -18.35
CA SER A 131 10.57 -11.05 -18.12
C SER A 131 9.52 -11.41 -17.07
N LEU A 132 9.15 -10.48 -16.17
CA LEU A 132 8.09 -10.68 -15.18
C LEU A 132 6.69 -10.71 -15.82
N LEU A 133 6.50 -10.07 -16.97
CA LEU A 133 5.22 -10.06 -17.70
C LEU A 133 4.97 -11.36 -18.45
N ASN A 134 6.04 -12.08 -18.79
CA ASN A 134 6.00 -13.38 -19.48
C ASN A 134 6.00 -14.55 -18.49
N MET A 135 5.90 -14.30 -17.18
CA MET A 135 5.73 -15.36 -16.20
C MET A 135 4.34 -15.96 -16.35
N SER A 136 4.26 -17.06 -17.09
CA SER A 136 3.02 -17.82 -17.28
C SER A 136 2.32 -18.11 -15.94
N ALA A 137 0.99 -18.21 -15.97
CA ALA A 137 0.12 -18.58 -14.85
C ALA A 137 0.42 -19.96 -14.23
N SER A 138 1.49 -20.64 -14.65
CA SER A 138 1.89 -21.98 -14.22
C SER A 138 2.95 -22.01 -13.12
N LEU A 139 3.50 -20.87 -12.70
CA LEU A 139 4.38 -20.85 -11.53
C LEU A 139 3.57 -21.15 -10.26
N PRO A 140 4.09 -21.98 -9.34
CA PRO A 140 3.44 -22.21 -8.06
C PRO A 140 3.20 -20.86 -7.38
N SER A 141 1.98 -20.65 -6.87
CA SER A 141 1.59 -19.46 -6.12
C SER A 141 2.72 -19.08 -5.17
N THR A 142 3.39 -17.96 -5.47
CA THR A 142 4.50 -17.52 -4.63
C THR A 142 3.92 -17.20 -3.26
N SER A 143 4.57 -17.71 -2.21
CA SER A 143 4.10 -17.46 -0.85
C SER A 143 3.97 -15.95 -0.62
N VAL A 144 2.85 -15.50 -0.06
CA VAL A 144 2.71 -14.10 0.38
C VAL A 144 3.65 -13.80 1.56
N TRP A 145 4.13 -14.83 2.26
CA TRP A 145 5.05 -14.71 3.41
C TRP A 145 6.52 -14.68 2.97
N ARG A 146 6.85 -13.76 2.08
CA ARG A 146 8.22 -13.55 1.57
C ARG A 146 9.09 -12.79 2.57
N GLY A 147 10.29 -13.32 2.85
CA GLY A 147 11.21 -12.76 3.82
C GLY A 147 11.62 -11.33 3.47
N GLU A 148 11.86 -11.08 2.19
CA GLU A 148 12.24 -9.77 1.67
C GLU A 148 11.17 -8.70 1.88
N CYS A 149 9.88 -9.07 1.82
CA CYS A 149 8.79 -8.13 2.09
C CYS A 149 8.67 -7.84 3.59
N ARG A 150 8.79 -8.87 4.44
CA ARG A 150 8.68 -8.74 5.90
C ARG A 150 9.85 -7.98 6.53
N SER A 151 11.00 -7.96 5.87
CA SER A 151 12.18 -7.19 6.29
C SER A 151 12.16 -5.73 5.85
N LEU A 152 11.21 -5.32 5.00
CA LEU A 152 11.07 -3.92 4.64
C LEU A 152 10.79 -3.12 5.91
N LYS A 153 11.58 -2.07 6.11
CA LYS A 153 11.28 -1.11 7.16
C LYS A 153 10.11 -0.26 6.71
N ASP A 154 9.08 -0.22 7.54
CA ASP A 154 8.00 0.75 7.47
C ASP A 154 8.52 2.02 8.16
N ASP A 155 9.44 2.73 7.52
CA ASP A 155 9.97 4.00 8.03
C ASP A 155 8.90 5.10 7.88
N GLU A 156 8.89 6.09 8.78
CA GLU A 156 7.89 7.19 8.82
C GLU A 156 7.78 8.00 7.51
N ASP A 157 8.83 8.00 6.67
CA ASP A 157 8.85 8.76 5.42
C ASP A 157 8.15 8.04 4.24
N ASP A 158 7.69 6.80 4.42
CA ASP A 158 6.99 5.98 3.40
C ASP A 158 7.71 5.84 2.04
N ARG A 159 9.00 6.19 1.95
CA ARG A 159 9.71 6.26 0.66
C ARG A 159 9.70 4.93 -0.08
N GLY A 160 9.32 4.98 -1.35
CA GLY A 160 9.23 3.83 -2.25
C GLY A 160 7.96 3.00 -2.12
N TRP A 161 7.01 3.38 -1.24
CA TRP A 161 5.64 2.87 -1.30
C TRP A 161 4.80 3.75 -2.22
N PHE A 162 4.07 3.12 -3.14
CA PHE A 162 3.28 3.81 -4.16
C PHE A 162 1.91 3.15 -4.36
N SER A 163 0.94 3.89 -4.88
CA SER A 163 -0.41 3.38 -5.16
C SER A 163 -0.52 2.78 -6.57
N ALA A 164 -1.35 1.74 -6.72
CA ALA A 164 -1.78 1.25 -8.04
C ALA A 164 -3.11 0.48 -7.91
N PRO A 165 -3.89 0.30 -9.00
CA PRO A 165 -5.10 -0.51 -8.98
C PRO A 165 -4.83 -1.97 -8.59
N ASP A 166 -3.75 -2.56 -9.10
CA ASP A 166 -3.41 -3.96 -8.92
C ASP A 166 -1.90 -4.20 -9.16
N PRO A 167 -1.37 -5.37 -8.77
CA PRO A 167 0.06 -5.70 -8.95
C PRO A 167 0.54 -5.65 -10.40
N GLU A 168 -0.28 -6.04 -11.37
CA GLU A 168 0.10 -6.07 -12.79
C GLU A 168 0.21 -4.64 -13.34
N THR A 169 -0.77 -3.79 -13.03
CA THR A 169 -0.74 -2.36 -13.39
C THR A 169 0.50 -1.67 -12.79
N ALA A 170 0.85 -1.96 -11.53
CA ALA A 170 2.05 -1.43 -10.89
C ALA A 170 3.33 -1.75 -11.69
N VAL A 171 3.49 -3.01 -12.12
CA VAL A 171 4.66 -3.46 -12.88
C VAL A 171 4.67 -2.90 -14.29
N ARG A 172 3.55 -3.01 -15.00
CA ARG A 172 3.45 -2.54 -16.39
C ARG A 172 3.66 -1.04 -16.50
N GLY A 173 3.09 -0.24 -15.59
CA GLY A 173 3.30 1.20 -15.58
C GLY A 173 4.74 1.59 -15.28
N TRP A 174 5.42 0.92 -14.34
CA TRP A 174 6.85 1.14 -14.11
C TRP A 174 7.70 0.78 -15.34
N LEU A 175 7.43 -0.37 -15.97
CA LEU A 175 8.13 -0.77 -17.19
C LEU A 175 7.87 0.22 -18.33
N ALA A 176 6.63 0.71 -18.48
CA ALA A 176 6.28 1.74 -19.45
C ALA A 176 7.08 3.03 -19.22
N PHE A 177 7.23 3.46 -17.97
CA PHE A 177 8.06 4.62 -17.61
C PHE A 177 9.54 4.42 -17.97
N ARG A 178 10.10 3.25 -17.66
CA ARG A 178 11.48 2.90 -18.00
C ARG A 178 11.73 2.94 -19.51
N VAL A 179 10.84 2.35 -20.30
CA VAL A 179 11.01 2.36 -21.76
C VAL A 179 10.68 3.71 -22.39
N ALA A 180 9.79 4.50 -21.78
CA ALA A 180 9.56 5.89 -22.18
C ALA A 180 10.84 6.72 -22.04
N THR A 181 11.56 6.57 -20.93
CA THR A 181 12.86 7.25 -20.73
C THR A 181 13.85 6.89 -21.85
N ALA A 182 13.95 5.61 -22.23
CA ALA A 182 14.79 5.17 -23.34
C ALA A 182 14.28 5.66 -24.72
N ALA A 183 12.96 5.68 -24.94
CA ALA A 183 12.36 6.13 -26.19
C ALA A 183 12.59 7.62 -26.43
N VAL A 184 12.48 8.45 -25.39
CA VAL A 184 12.75 9.89 -25.45
C VAL A 184 14.21 10.17 -25.75
N GLN A 185 15.15 9.40 -25.18
CA GLN A 185 16.57 9.50 -25.51
C GLN A 185 16.85 9.19 -26.99
N ALA A 186 16.18 8.17 -27.55
CA ALA A 186 16.36 7.77 -28.94
C ALA A 186 15.61 8.67 -29.94
N LYS A 187 14.44 9.20 -29.54
CA LYS A 187 13.53 9.98 -30.39
C LYS A 187 12.87 11.12 -29.58
N PRO A 188 13.56 12.26 -29.41
CA PRO A 188 13.03 13.39 -28.64
C PRO A 188 11.68 13.93 -29.15
N ALA A 189 11.37 13.74 -30.44
CA ALA A 189 10.11 14.16 -31.05
C ALA A 189 8.86 13.39 -30.59
N LEU A 190 9.01 12.25 -29.88
CA LEU A 190 7.89 11.51 -29.27
C LEU A 190 7.27 12.25 -28.07
N VAL A 191 7.94 13.29 -27.61
CA VAL A 191 7.56 14.07 -26.46
C VAL A 191 6.63 15.17 -26.93
N GLN A 192 5.38 15.19 -26.42
CA GLN A 192 4.55 16.40 -26.55
C GLN A 192 5.34 17.57 -25.97
N PRO A 193 5.32 18.78 -26.58
CA PRO A 193 6.27 19.85 -26.27
C PRO A 193 6.42 20.00 -24.77
N CYS A 194 7.57 19.54 -24.27
CA CYS A 194 7.90 19.69 -22.88
C CYS A 194 8.31 21.13 -22.69
N GLU A 195 7.39 21.91 -22.16
CA GLU A 195 7.75 23.20 -21.63
C GLU A 195 8.92 23.00 -20.68
N THR A 196 10.01 23.75 -20.85
CA THR A 196 11.16 23.68 -19.94
C THR A 196 10.70 23.84 -18.49
N TYR A 197 10.74 22.77 -17.70
CA TYR A 197 10.20 22.75 -16.34
C TYR A 197 11.17 23.44 -15.38
N ARG A 198 10.64 24.17 -14.42
CA ARG A 198 11.44 24.92 -13.44
C ARG A 198 11.45 24.20 -12.10
N ARG A 199 12.32 23.21 -11.93
CA ARG A 199 12.62 22.68 -10.60
C ARG A 199 13.65 23.58 -9.92
N ALA A 200 13.31 24.16 -8.77
CA ALA A 200 14.23 25.00 -7.98
C ALA A 200 14.93 26.12 -8.79
N GLY A 201 14.24 26.67 -9.80
CA GLY A 201 14.77 27.74 -10.66
C GLY A 201 15.62 27.28 -11.86
N GLN A 202 15.92 25.98 -11.99
CA GLN A 202 16.62 25.44 -13.16
C GLN A 202 15.63 24.95 -14.21
N LYS A 203 15.83 25.35 -15.47
CA LYS A 203 15.09 24.83 -16.62
C LYS A 203 15.67 23.47 -17.01
N LEU A 204 14.94 22.40 -16.74
CA LEU A 204 15.27 21.06 -17.22
C LEU A 204 14.45 20.75 -18.47
N ASP A 205 15.07 20.07 -19.43
CA ASP A 205 14.33 19.45 -20.52
C ASP A 205 13.65 18.16 -20.06
N CYS A 206 12.79 17.60 -20.90
CA CYS A 206 12.04 16.40 -20.54
C CYS A 206 12.92 15.16 -20.35
N GLN A 207 14.00 15.05 -21.13
CA GLN A 207 14.91 13.92 -21.01
C GLN A 207 15.60 13.93 -19.64
N ALA A 208 16.13 15.08 -19.22
CA ALA A 208 16.74 15.27 -17.91
C ALA A 208 15.73 15.05 -16.79
N THR A 209 14.48 15.49 -16.98
CA THR A 209 13.39 15.29 -16.01
C THR A 209 13.08 13.80 -15.83
N LEU A 210 12.86 13.06 -16.92
CA LEU A 210 12.58 11.62 -16.86
C LEU A 210 13.75 10.83 -16.26
N ALA A 211 14.99 11.13 -16.65
CA ALA A 211 16.19 10.48 -16.12
C ALA A 211 16.35 10.71 -14.61
N MET A 212 16.01 11.91 -14.12
CA MET A 212 16.02 12.22 -12.69
C MET A 212 14.93 11.44 -11.93
N LEU A 213 13.78 11.19 -12.55
CA LEU A 213 12.65 10.49 -11.93
C LEU A 213 12.77 8.95 -12.02
N ASP A 214 13.77 8.44 -12.73
CA ASP A 214 14.08 7.01 -12.88
C ASP A 214 14.68 6.39 -11.60
N ASP A 215 13.93 6.51 -10.50
CA ASP A 215 14.26 6.02 -9.17
C ASP A 215 12.97 5.48 -8.52
N LEU A 216 12.99 4.20 -8.11
CA LEU A 216 11.87 3.55 -7.45
C LEU A 216 11.42 4.28 -6.18
N GLY A 217 12.34 4.98 -5.50
CA GLY A 217 12.05 5.75 -4.30
C GLY A 217 11.22 7.01 -4.55
N LYS A 218 11.08 7.44 -5.82
CA LYS A 218 10.32 8.63 -6.21
C LYS A 218 8.92 8.31 -6.73
N LEU A 219 8.60 7.04 -6.93
CA LEU A 219 7.29 6.64 -7.41
C LEU A 219 6.25 6.83 -6.29
N ASN A 220 5.18 7.58 -6.57
CA ASN A 220 4.06 7.80 -5.67
C ASN A 220 2.82 7.02 -6.12
N GLY A 221 2.68 6.76 -7.42
CA GLY A 221 1.48 6.12 -7.96
C GLY A 221 1.58 5.72 -9.42
N VAL A 222 0.75 4.76 -9.80
CA VAL A 222 0.53 4.32 -11.18
C VAL A 222 -0.96 4.13 -11.40
N ALA A 223 -1.51 4.76 -12.43
CA ALA A 223 -2.89 4.61 -12.85
C ALA A 223 -2.99 4.30 -14.34
N LEU A 224 -4.11 3.70 -14.74
CA LEU A 224 -4.48 3.58 -16.14
C LEU A 224 -5.09 4.90 -16.62
N CYS A 225 -4.84 5.26 -17.88
CA CYS A 225 -5.52 6.37 -18.55
C CYS A 225 -6.28 5.87 -19.79
N PRO A 226 -7.26 6.64 -20.30
CA PRO A 226 -7.98 6.28 -21.51
C PRO A 226 -7.01 6.12 -22.70
N ALA A 227 -7.12 5.01 -23.43
CA ALA A 227 -6.32 4.70 -24.61
C ALA A 227 -7.23 4.25 -25.76
N SER A 228 -6.82 4.51 -27.00
CA SER A 228 -7.47 3.94 -28.19
C SER A 228 -7.25 2.43 -28.28
N ALA A 229 -8.09 1.73 -29.04
CA ALA A 229 -7.93 0.28 -29.24
C ALA A 229 -6.52 -0.09 -29.74
N GLY A 230 -5.94 -1.15 -29.17
CA GLY A 230 -4.57 -1.61 -29.47
C GLY A 230 -3.46 -0.77 -28.82
N LYS A 231 -3.80 0.08 -27.85
CA LYS A 231 -2.85 0.91 -27.11
C LYS A 231 -3.05 0.73 -25.60
N SER A 232 -1.96 0.90 -24.86
CA SER A 232 -1.95 1.03 -23.41
C SER A 232 -1.55 2.45 -23.02
N CYS A 233 -2.20 2.98 -21.98
CA CYS A 233 -1.89 4.28 -21.42
C CYS A 233 -1.71 4.17 -19.91
N TYR A 234 -0.56 4.63 -19.43
CA TYR A 234 -0.25 4.71 -17.99
C TYR A 234 0.00 6.15 -17.60
N LYS A 235 -0.61 6.58 -16.49
CA LYS A 235 -0.34 7.83 -15.80
C LYS A 235 0.47 7.50 -14.53
N ILE A 236 1.73 7.87 -14.53
CA ILE A 236 2.70 7.62 -13.47
C ILE A 236 2.86 8.91 -12.66
N ASP A 237 2.69 8.80 -11.34
CA ASP A 237 3.02 9.85 -10.38
C ASP A 237 4.43 9.58 -9.84
N ALA A 238 5.36 10.49 -10.13
CA ALA A 238 6.70 10.44 -9.58
C ALA A 238 7.13 11.80 -9.05
N ASP A 239 7.44 11.87 -7.75
CA ASP A 239 7.83 13.08 -7.02
C ASP A 239 6.72 14.16 -7.07
N ASN A 240 6.81 15.12 -7.99
CA ASN A 240 5.81 16.17 -8.22
C ASN A 240 5.42 16.26 -9.71
N PHE A 241 5.54 15.13 -10.42
CA PHE A 241 5.29 15.05 -11.86
C PHE A 241 4.29 13.95 -12.19
N TRP A 242 3.35 14.29 -13.07
CA TRP A 242 2.54 13.32 -13.80
C TRP A 242 3.22 13.00 -15.13
N ILE A 243 3.57 11.75 -15.32
CA ILE A 243 4.13 11.24 -16.58
C ILE A 243 3.07 10.36 -17.23
N THR A 244 2.57 10.77 -18.40
CA THR A 244 1.65 9.97 -19.20
C THR A 244 2.42 9.29 -20.32
N VAL A 245 2.40 7.96 -20.36
CA VAL A 245 3.03 7.15 -21.40
C VAL A 245 1.95 6.44 -22.19
N THR A 246 1.89 6.71 -23.50
CA THR A 246 1.06 5.93 -24.43
C THR A 246 1.96 5.06 -25.29
N SER A 247 1.65 3.77 -25.35
CA SER A 247 2.36 2.81 -26.18
C SER A 247 1.40 1.88 -26.90
N ARG A 248 1.85 1.25 -27.98
CA ARG A 248 1.14 0.11 -28.57
C ARG A 248 1.08 -1.03 -27.55
N GLU A 249 -0.05 -1.72 -27.53
CA GLU A 249 -0.25 -2.86 -26.65
C GLU A 249 0.66 -4.02 -27.08
N SER A 250 1.32 -4.64 -26.10
CA SER A 250 2.26 -5.74 -26.31
C SER A 250 2.10 -6.77 -25.19
N ALA A 251 1.98 -8.04 -25.58
CA ALA A 251 1.92 -9.16 -24.65
C ALA A 251 3.24 -9.32 -23.88
N ASP A 252 4.38 -9.10 -24.57
CA ASP A 252 5.73 -9.22 -24.02
C ASP A 252 6.17 -8.03 -23.15
N GLY A 253 5.29 -7.03 -23.02
CA GLY A 253 5.55 -5.79 -22.33
C GLY A 253 5.96 -4.64 -23.26
N PRO A 254 6.00 -3.42 -22.72
CA PRO A 254 6.27 -2.24 -23.51
C PRO A 254 7.75 -2.21 -23.91
N THR A 255 8.04 -1.83 -25.16
CA THR A 255 9.40 -1.57 -25.65
C THR A 255 9.55 -0.10 -26.05
N ALA A 256 10.80 0.39 -26.14
CA ALA A 256 11.05 1.77 -26.56
C ALA A 256 10.55 2.07 -27.99
N LEU A 257 10.41 1.04 -28.85
CA LEU A 257 9.88 1.18 -30.21
C LEU A 257 8.36 1.32 -30.24
N ASP A 258 7.67 0.90 -29.17
CA ASP A 258 6.21 0.91 -29.08
C ASP A 258 5.67 2.17 -28.40
N VAL A 259 6.54 2.97 -27.79
CA VAL A 259 6.18 4.27 -27.21
C VAL A 259 5.78 5.22 -28.33
N GLU A 260 4.53 5.67 -28.30
CA GLU A 260 3.97 6.60 -29.28
C GLU A 260 4.01 8.03 -28.76
N SER A 261 3.78 8.23 -27.47
CA SER A 261 3.86 9.55 -26.86
C SER A 261 4.25 9.50 -25.39
N VAL A 262 4.97 10.55 -24.97
CA VAL A 262 5.28 10.83 -23.57
C VAL A 262 4.87 12.27 -23.28
N LYS A 263 4.12 12.47 -22.20
CA LYS A 263 3.73 13.78 -21.68
C LYS A 263 4.18 13.88 -20.23
N VAL A 264 4.78 15.00 -19.85
CA VAL A 264 5.21 15.28 -18.48
C VAL A 264 4.49 16.53 -18.00
N GLU A 265 3.96 16.52 -16.79
CA GLU A 265 3.24 17.66 -16.20
C GLU A 265 3.68 17.83 -14.74
N GLU A 266 4.27 18.98 -14.42
CA GLU A 266 4.56 19.35 -13.03
C GLU A 266 3.27 19.77 -12.33
N TYR A 267 3.11 19.38 -11.08
CA TYR A 267 2.03 19.87 -10.23
C TYR A 267 2.58 20.34 -8.89
N ILE A 268 1.86 21.26 -8.26
CA ILE A 268 2.18 21.77 -6.93
C ILE A 268 1.07 21.30 -6.00
N VAL A 269 1.43 20.60 -4.94
CA VAL A 269 0.50 20.32 -3.85
C VAL A 269 0.40 21.58 -3.00
N VAL A 270 -0.75 22.24 -3.02
CA VAL A 270 -1.05 23.34 -2.10
C VAL A 270 -1.63 22.71 -0.83
N THR A 271 -0.79 22.52 0.17
CA THR A 271 -1.18 22.02 1.51
C THR A 271 -1.49 23.15 2.47
#